data_AF-A0A3B0YP69-F1
#
_entry.id   AF-A0A3B0YP69-F1
#
_cell.length_a   1.000
_cell.length_b   1.000
_cell.length_c   1.000
_cell.angle_alpha   90.00
_cell.angle_beta   90.00
_cell.angle_gamma   90.00
#
_symmetry.space_group_name_H-M   'P 1'
#
loop_
_entity.id
_entity.type
_entity.pdbx_description
1 polymer ?
#
loop_
_entity_poly.entity_id
_entity_poly.type
_entity_poly.pdbx_seq_one_letter_code
_entity_poly.pdbx_strand_id
1 'polypeptide(L)'
;MTIIILSVLTAGLMAVVAFQFSSMRGFRHELLLLREKSASAGERVHQLEQELGALCNASVGAGEHVLRLEQQMQRIIERQNGLEMRSVGERPYNQASQLVNKGANVDELVDTCGLTHGEAELLVLMQRGAA
;
A
#
# COMPACT_ATOMS: atom_id res chain seq x y z
N MET A 1 4.66 -81.82 -43.03
CA MET A 1 5.78 -81.21 -42.26
C MET A 1 5.80 -79.69 -42.40
N THR A 2 5.82 -79.14 -43.62
CA THR A 2 5.85 -77.67 -43.88
C THR A 2 4.66 -76.89 -43.30
N ILE A 3 3.44 -77.41 -43.43
CA ILE A 3 2.21 -76.76 -42.92
C ILE A 3 2.25 -76.62 -41.38
N ILE A 4 2.72 -77.66 -40.68
CA ILE A 4 2.84 -77.65 -39.21
C ILE A 4 3.83 -76.58 -38.77
N ILE A 5 4.99 -76.49 -39.43
CA ILE A 5 6.02 -75.48 -39.12
C ILE A 5 5.48 -74.05 -39.30
N LEU A 6 4.71 -73.82 -40.37
CA LEU A 6 4.15 -72.50 -40.66
C LEU A 6 3.10 -72.08 -39.62
N SER A 7 2.23 -73.01 -39.19
CA SER A 7 1.25 -72.74 -38.13
C SER A 7 1.90 -72.36 -36.79
N VAL A 8 2.97 -73.06 -36.40
CA VAL A 8 3.69 -72.78 -35.15
C VAL A 8 4.38 -71.41 -35.20
N LEU A 9 5.00 -71.06 -36.33
CA LEU A 9 5.61 -69.74 -36.53
C LEU A 9 4.58 -68.62 -36.43
N THR A 10 3.42 -68.77 -37.09
CA THR A 10 2.36 -67.75 -37.03
C THR A 10 1.79 -67.57 -35.63
N ALA A 11 1.59 -68.66 -34.88
CA ALA A 11 1.11 -68.61 -33.50
C ALA A 11 2.13 -67.90 -32.58
N GLY A 12 3.43 -68.18 -32.75
CA GLY A 12 4.49 -67.50 -32.01
C GLY A 12 4.53 -66.00 -32.28
N LEU A 13 4.44 -65.59 -33.55
CA LEU A 13 4.40 -64.16 -33.91
C LEU A 13 3.17 -63.44 -33.32
N MET A 14 1.99 -64.07 -33.36
CA MET A 14 0.78 -63.51 -32.75
C MET A 14 0.91 -63.34 -31.24
N ALA A 15 1.54 -64.29 -30.54
CA ALA A 15 1.79 -64.19 -29.11
C ALA A 15 2.75 -63.04 -28.76
N VAL A 16 3.82 -62.86 -29.54
CA VAL A 16 4.76 -61.74 -29.36
C VAL A 16 4.07 -60.40 -29.62
N VAL A 17 3.29 -60.28 -30.70
CA VAL A 17 2.54 -59.05 -31.00
C VAL A 17 1.53 -58.74 -29.89
N ALA A 18 0.82 -59.75 -29.38
CA ALA A 18 -0.13 -59.56 -28.28
C ALA A 18 0.58 -59.11 -27.00
N PHE A 19 1.74 -59.66 -26.67
CA PHE A 19 2.56 -59.27 -25.52
C PHE A 19 3.10 -57.84 -25.66
N GLN A 20 3.62 -57.48 -26.84
CA GLN A 20 4.08 -56.11 -27.10
C GLN A 20 2.94 -55.12 -27.01
N PHE A 21 1.75 -55.48 -27.49
CA PHE A 21 0.59 -54.61 -27.46
C PHE A 21 0.02 -54.42 -26.04
N SER A 22 -0.01 -55.46 -25.22
CA SER A 22 -0.44 -55.34 -23.81
C SER A 22 0.55 -54.52 -22.99
N SER A 23 1.86 -54.73 -23.19
CA SER A 23 2.91 -53.95 -22.55
C SER A 23 2.87 -52.48 -22.97
N MET A 24 2.69 -52.21 -24.26
CA MET A 24 2.58 -50.85 -24.82
C MET A 24 1.29 -50.13 -24.38
N ARG A 25 0.18 -50.86 -24.16
CA ARG A 25 -1.03 -50.31 -23.54
C ARG A 25 -0.79 -49.88 -22.09
N GLY A 26 -0.12 -50.71 -21.29
CA GLY A 26 0.24 -50.35 -19.91
C GLY A 26 1.11 -49.09 -19.84
N PHE A 27 2.16 -49.04 -20.66
CA PHE A 27 3.07 -47.89 -20.73
C PHE A 27 2.38 -46.60 -21.18
N ARG A 28 1.43 -46.70 -22.13
CA ARG A 28 0.64 -45.55 -22.60
C ARG A 28 -0.26 -44.98 -21.51
N HIS A 29 -0.87 -45.82 -20.69
CA HIS A 29 -1.70 -45.36 -19.57
C HIS A 29 -0.87 -44.58 -18.55
N GLU A 30 0.31 -45.08 -18.20
CA GLU A 30 1.21 -44.41 -17.27
C GLU A 30 1.70 -43.07 -17.82
N LEU A 31 2.02 -43.00 -19.13
CA LEU A 31 2.38 -41.74 -19.78
C LEU A 31 1.25 -40.70 -19.75
N LEU A 32 0.00 -41.12 -19.94
CA LEU A 32 -1.16 -40.24 -19.91
C LEU A 32 -1.38 -39.68 -18.49
N LEU A 33 -1.31 -40.53 -17.48
CA LEU A 33 -1.42 -40.12 -16.08
C LEU A 33 -0.29 -39.15 -15.68
N LEU A 34 0.94 -39.41 -16.15
CA LEU A 34 2.07 -38.54 -15.85
C LEU A 34 1.94 -37.19 -16.56
N ARG A 35 1.46 -37.18 -17.81
CA ARG A 35 1.13 -35.95 -18.54
C ARG A 35 0.06 -35.13 -17.83
N GLU A 36 -1.01 -35.78 -17.37
CA GLU A 36 -2.11 -35.10 -16.67
C GLU A 36 -1.62 -34.49 -15.36
N LYS A 37 -0.83 -35.22 -14.57
CA LYS A 37 -0.18 -34.70 -13.36
C LYS A 37 0.72 -33.51 -13.68
N SER A 38 1.54 -33.60 -14.74
CA SER A 38 2.42 -32.52 -15.16
C SER A 38 1.63 -31.29 -15.63
N ALA A 39 0.53 -31.49 -16.35
CA ALA A 39 -0.33 -30.41 -16.83
C ALA A 39 -1.01 -29.70 -15.66
N SER A 40 -1.57 -30.45 -14.70
CA SER A 40 -2.18 -29.89 -13.49
C SER A 40 -1.16 -29.15 -12.63
N ALA A 41 0.06 -29.67 -12.50
CA ALA A 41 1.14 -28.98 -11.80
C ALA A 41 1.50 -27.66 -12.49
N GLY A 42 1.61 -27.66 -13.83
CA GLY A 42 1.87 -26.45 -14.61
C GLY A 42 0.76 -25.39 -14.45
N GLU A 43 -0.50 -25.81 -14.45
CA GLU A 43 -1.64 -24.92 -14.24
C GLU A 43 -1.62 -24.29 -12.84
N ARG A 44 -1.32 -25.06 -11.79
CA ARG A 44 -1.17 -24.54 -10.43
C ARG A 44 -0.03 -23.54 -10.30
N VAL A 45 1.11 -23.82 -10.93
CA VAL A 45 2.25 -22.88 -10.95
C VAL A 45 1.82 -21.57 -11.61
N HIS A 46 1.13 -21.65 -12.75
CA HIS A 46 0.66 -20.46 -13.44
C HIS A 46 -0.35 -19.64 -12.62
N GLN A 47 -1.26 -20.31 -11.91
CA GLN A 47 -2.19 -19.65 -10.98
C GLN A 47 -1.45 -18.94 -9.84
N LEU A 48 -0.47 -19.60 -9.22
CA LEU A 48 0.33 -19.01 -8.15
C LEU A 48 1.15 -17.81 -8.65
N GLU A 49 1.70 -17.87 -9.87
CA GLU A 49 2.39 -16.74 -10.48
C GLU A 49 1.47 -15.54 -10.68
N GLN A 50 0.23 -15.78 -11.11
CA GLN A 50 -0.78 -14.72 -11.26
C GLN A 50 -1.17 -14.11 -9.91
N GLU A 51 -1.40 -14.94 -8.88
CA GLU A 51 -1.71 -14.48 -7.52
C GLU A 51 -0.56 -13.67 -6.92
N LEU A 52 0.69 -14.13 -7.08
CA LEU A 52 1.88 -13.38 -6.65
C LEU A 52 2.00 -12.05 -7.39
N GLY A 53 1.74 -12.03 -8.70
CA GLY A 53 1.70 -10.79 -9.48
C GLY A 53 0.65 -9.81 -8.96
N ALA A 54 -0.56 -10.30 -8.65
CA ALA A 54 -1.62 -9.48 -8.07
C ALA A 54 -1.25 -8.94 -6.68
N LEU A 55 -0.66 -9.78 -5.81
CA LEU A 55 -0.20 -9.38 -4.49
C LEU A 55 0.93 -8.36 -4.54
N CYS A 56 1.87 -8.51 -5.47
CA CYS A 56 2.96 -7.56 -5.69
C CYS A 56 2.42 -6.19 -6.14
N ASN A 57 1.48 -6.18 -7.09
CA ASN A 57 0.82 -4.95 -7.51
C ASN A 57 0.03 -4.29 -6.37
N ALA A 58 -0.66 -5.09 -5.56
CA ALA A 58 -1.39 -4.60 -4.40
C ALA A 58 -0.45 -4.01 -3.33
N SER A 59 0.71 -4.64 -3.07
CA SER A 59 1.68 -4.14 -2.10
C SER A 59 2.36 -2.85 -2.55
N VAL A 60 2.65 -2.71 -3.85
CA VAL A 60 3.12 -1.44 -4.44
C VAL A 60 2.09 -0.33 -4.23
N GLY A 61 0.81 -0.59 -4.54
CA GLY A 61 -0.26 0.37 -4.33
C GLY A 61 -0.45 0.75 -2.85
N ALA A 62 -0.32 -0.21 -1.94
CA ALA A 62 -0.36 0.04 -0.50
C ALA A 62 0.81 0.93 -0.06
N GLY A 63 2.03 0.68 -0.56
CA GLY A 63 3.20 1.51 -0.28
C GLY A 63 3.03 2.96 -0.75
N GLU A 64 2.49 3.17 -1.95
CA GLU A 64 2.20 4.52 -2.45
C GLU A 64 1.16 5.24 -1.57
N HIS A 65 0.14 4.51 -1.09
CA HIS A 65 -0.86 5.06 -0.19
C HIS A 65 -0.27 5.49 1.15
N VAL A 66 0.60 4.66 1.73
CA VAL A 66 1.34 5.00 2.96
C VAL A 66 2.18 6.25 2.77
N LEU A 67 2.96 6.33 1.68
CA LEU A 67 3.77 7.52 1.38
C LEU A 67 2.91 8.79 1.25
N ARG A 68 1.74 8.67 0.62
CA ARG A 68 0.79 9.79 0.49
C ARG A 68 0.24 10.24 1.84
N LEU A 69 -0.06 9.30 2.74
CA LEU A 69 -0.50 9.57 4.11
C LEU A 69 0.61 10.24 4.91
N GLU A 70 1.85 9.76 4.84
CA GLU A 70 3.01 10.38 5.49
C GLU A 70 3.20 11.83 5.04
N GLN A 71 3.11 12.10 3.73
CA GLN A 71 3.17 13.47 3.20
C GLN A 71 2.01 14.35 3.68
N GLN A 72 0.80 13.79 3.79
CA GLN A 72 -0.34 14.51 4.34
C GLN A 72 -0.14 14.86 5.82
N MET A 73 0.34 13.91 6.61
CA MET A 73 0.66 14.14 8.03
C MET A 73 1.74 15.21 8.18
N GLN A 74 2.81 15.15 7.39
CA GLN A 74 3.87 16.15 7.44
C GLN A 74 3.33 17.57 7.17
N ARG A 75 2.47 17.74 6.16
CA ARG A 75 1.82 19.03 5.88
C ARG A 75 0.91 19.50 7.01
N ILE A 76 0.22 18.58 7.68
CA ILE A 76 -0.63 18.92 8.83
C ILE A 76 0.23 19.38 9.99
N ILE A 77 1.34 18.69 10.29
CA ILE A 77 2.29 19.05 11.34
C ILE A 77 2.89 20.43 11.06
N GLU A 78 3.32 20.71 9.83
CA GLU A 78 3.85 22.03 9.43
C GLU A 78 2.81 23.14 9.63
N ARG A 79 1.56 22.90 9.24
CA ARG A 79 0.46 23.86 9.47
C ARG A 79 0.18 24.06 10.96
N GLN A 80 0.19 22.98 11.74
CA GLN A 80 -0.02 23.05 13.17
C GLN A 80 1.09 23.87 13.85
N ASN A 81 2.35 23.59 13.55
CA ASN A 81 3.48 24.37 14.04
C ASN A 81 3.36 25.86 13.66
N GLY A 82 2.93 26.16 12.42
CA GLY A 82 2.68 27.53 11.99
C GLY A 82 1.53 28.21 12.74
N LEU A 83 0.47 27.47 13.06
CA LEU A 83 -0.66 27.97 13.84
C LEU A 83 -0.30 28.18 15.31
N GLU A 84 0.44 27.24 15.92
CA GLU A 84 0.93 27.36 17.29
C GLU A 84 1.84 28.59 17.42
N MET A 85 2.80 28.76 16.50
CA MET A 85 3.69 29.93 16.47
C MET A 85 2.94 31.26 16.31
N ARG A 86 1.89 31.32 15.48
CA ARG A 86 1.07 32.53 15.31
C ARG A 86 0.12 32.80 16.47
N SER A 87 -0.37 31.75 17.13
CA SER A 87 -1.42 31.88 18.16
C SER A 87 -0.92 32.50 19.47
N VAL A 88 0.36 32.33 19.82
CA VAL A 88 0.88 32.74 21.12
C VAL A 88 1.20 34.25 21.21
N GLY A 89 1.53 34.92 20.11
CA GLY A 89 1.98 36.33 20.14
C GLY A 89 1.11 37.35 19.40
N GLU A 90 0.57 37.01 18.22
CA GLU A 90 0.02 38.04 17.31
C GLU A 90 -1.44 38.43 17.61
N ARG A 91 -2.27 37.52 18.14
CA ARG A 91 -3.69 37.82 18.39
C ARG A 91 -3.93 38.81 19.54
N PRO A 92 -3.27 38.66 20.71
CA PRO A 92 -3.45 39.59 21.84
C PRO A 92 -3.03 41.01 21.48
N TYR A 93 -1.89 41.17 20.78
CA TYR A 93 -1.35 42.47 20.39
C TYR A 93 -2.18 43.17 19.30
N ASN A 94 -2.70 42.43 18.31
CA ASN A 94 -3.59 43.00 17.29
C ASN A 94 -4.93 43.46 17.89
N GLN A 95 -5.51 42.68 18.80
CA GLN A 95 -6.75 43.04 19.49
C GLN A 95 -6.55 44.24 20.44
N ALA A 96 -5.45 44.23 21.20
CA ALA A 96 -5.04 45.34 22.05
C ALA A 96 -4.85 46.65 21.26
N SER A 97 -4.19 46.58 20.11
CA SER A 97 -4.00 47.73 19.22
C SER A 97 -5.32 48.35 18.75
N GLN A 98 -6.32 47.52 18.44
CA GLN A 98 -7.64 48.03 18.06
C GLN A 98 -8.40 48.65 19.25
N LEU A 99 -8.22 48.13 20.46
CA LEU A 99 -8.82 48.68 21.68
C LEU A 99 -8.20 50.03 22.08
N VAL A 100 -6.88 50.17 21.98
CA VAL A 100 -6.19 51.46 22.21
C VAL A 100 -6.68 52.53 21.23
N ASN A 101 -6.84 52.18 19.94
CA ASN A 101 -7.40 53.09 18.93
C ASN A 101 -8.85 53.52 19.25
N LYS A 102 -9.59 52.71 20.00
CA LYS A 102 -10.94 53.03 20.50
C LYS A 102 -10.92 53.80 21.84
N GLY A 103 -9.75 54.05 22.41
CA GLY A 103 -9.57 54.80 23.65
C GLY A 103 -9.63 53.96 24.93
N ALA A 104 -9.48 52.63 24.84
CA ALA A 104 -9.46 51.75 26.02
C ALA A 104 -8.30 52.09 26.97
N ASN A 105 -8.52 51.96 28.28
CA ASN A 105 -7.51 52.21 29.31
C ASN A 105 -6.59 50.98 29.52
N VAL A 106 -5.42 51.17 30.13
CA VAL A 106 -4.42 50.13 30.41
C VAL A 106 -5.02 48.94 31.17
N ASP A 107 -5.84 49.18 32.20
CA ASP A 107 -6.52 48.12 32.95
C ASP A 107 -7.47 47.28 32.07
N GLU A 108 -8.12 47.93 31.11
CA GLU A 108 -9.07 47.31 30.19
C GLU A 108 -8.33 46.42 29.16
N LEU A 109 -7.12 46.82 28.77
CA LEU A 109 -6.23 46.01 27.94
C LEU A 109 -5.68 44.78 28.69
N VAL A 110 -5.32 44.93 29.97
CA VAL A 110 -4.84 43.83 30.81
C VAL A 110 -5.94 42.78 30.99
N ASP A 111 -7.17 43.23 31.31
CA ASP A 111 -8.31 42.33 31.56
C ASP A 111 -8.84 41.68 30.27
N THR A 112 -8.94 42.44 29.18
CA THR A 112 -9.58 41.96 27.93
C THR A 112 -8.62 41.19 27.03
N CYS A 113 -7.33 41.57 26.98
CA CYS A 113 -6.35 40.97 26.09
C CYS A 113 -5.32 40.08 26.81
N GLY A 114 -5.36 40.00 28.16
CA GLY A 114 -4.46 39.16 28.95
C GLY A 114 -2.99 39.62 28.92
N LEU A 115 -2.75 40.91 28.64
CA LEU A 115 -1.42 41.52 28.64
C LEU A 115 -0.94 41.76 30.07
N THR A 116 0.37 41.76 30.31
CA THR A 116 0.90 42.28 31.57
C THR A 116 0.76 43.81 31.63
N HIS A 117 0.68 44.39 32.82
CA HIS A 117 0.53 45.85 32.98
C HIS A 117 1.64 46.63 32.25
N GLY A 118 2.88 46.16 32.31
CA GLY A 118 4.01 46.76 31.60
C GLY A 118 3.91 46.65 30.07
N GLU A 119 3.37 45.55 29.55
CA GLU A 119 3.14 45.39 28.10
C GLU A 119 2.02 46.32 27.61
N ALA A 120 0.91 46.42 28.36
CA ALA A 120 -0.20 47.30 28.00
C ALA A 120 0.20 48.79 28.01
N GLU A 121 0.97 49.22 29.02
CA GLU A 121 1.49 50.59 29.11
C GLU A 121 2.44 50.92 27.94
N LEU A 122 3.36 50.01 27.62
CA LEU A 122 4.27 50.16 26.48
C LEU A 122 3.50 50.27 25.15
N LEU A 123 2.45 49.48 24.97
CA LEU A 123 1.65 49.44 23.74
C LEU A 123 0.90 50.77 23.52
N VAL A 124 0.30 51.33 24.59
CA VAL A 124 -0.35 52.65 24.56
C VAL A 124 0.65 53.76 24.24
N LEU A 125 1.85 53.71 24.82
CA LEU A 125 2.91 54.68 24.55
C LEU A 125 3.41 54.60 23.10
N MET A 126 3.65 53.39 22.58
CA MET A 126 4.10 53.18 21.20
C MET A 126 3.07 53.68 20.18
N GLN A 127 1.77 53.49 20.44
CA GLN A 127 0.70 53.95 19.54
C GLN A 127 0.43 55.45 19.63
N ARG A 128 0.54 56.05 20.82
CA ARG A 128 0.43 57.50 20.98
C ARG A 128 1.66 58.26 20.45
N GLY A 129 2.82 57.61 20.39
CA GLY A 129 4.04 58.16 19.81
C GLY A 129 4.20 57.95 18.30
N ALA A 130 3.34 57.14 17.67
CA ALA A 130 3.32 56.87 16.23
C ALA A 130 2.30 57.72 15.45
N ALA A 131 1.53 58.56 16.13
CA ALA A 131 0.59 59.55 15.59
C ALA A 131 1.11 60.97 15.87
#